data_AF-M6VYG2-F1
#
_entry.id   AF-M6VYG2-F1
#
_cell.length_a   1.000
_cell.length_b   1.000
_cell.length_c   1.000
_cell.angle_alpha   90.00
_cell.angle_beta   90.00
_cell.angle_gamma   90.00
#
_symmetry.space_group_name_H-M   'P 1'
#
loop_
_entity.id
_entity.type
_entity.pdbx_description
1 polymer ?
#
loop_
_entity_poly.entity_id
_entity_poly.type
_entity_poly.pdbx_seq_one_letter_code
_entity_poly.pdbx_strand_id
1 'polypeptide(L)'
;MDKVADYLPGNFRACETSETPPSTGNCSDLLSLTKELGKKFPKLNGKSIETIAFRYGLQAYQILEKNFSKEEFYTLQNGEKFFESEVRFIANREDIRFATDFFFRRSGVGVPGLPEEKETTKLVRSLAKYLGWNQNRISKEIKAVKERYRIY
;
A
#
# COMPACT_ATOMS: atom_id res chain seq x y z
N MET A 1 19.53 9.60 18.45
CA MET A 1 19.55 8.41 19.33
C MET A 1 20.62 8.54 20.39
N ASP A 2 21.78 9.13 20.08
CA ASP A 2 22.94 9.27 20.97
C ASP A 2 22.61 9.87 22.34
N LYS A 3 21.91 11.02 22.39
CA LYS A 3 21.48 11.64 23.67
C LYS A 3 20.58 10.75 24.53
N VAL A 4 19.85 9.81 23.93
CA VAL A 4 18.99 8.86 24.65
C VAL A 4 19.82 7.67 25.15
N ALA A 5 20.76 7.20 24.33
CA ALA A 5 21.73 6.18 24.72
C ALA A 5 22.64 6.64 25.87
N ASP A 6 23.02 7.93 25.89
CA ASP A 6 23.81 8.54 26.97
C ASP A 6 23.01 8.68 28.28
N TYR A 7 21.69 8.82 28.20
CA TYR A 7 20.82 9.01 29.36
C TYR A 7 20.37 7.69 30.01
N LEU A 8 20.25 6.62 29.22
CA LEU A 8 19.79 5.32 29.71
C LEU A 8 20.96 4.49 30.25
N PRO A 9 20.79 3.76 31.36
CA PRO A 9 21.81 2.83 31.83
C PRO A 9 21.88 1.60 30.92
N GLY A 10 23.05 1.32 30.34
CA GLY A 10 23.29 0.12 29.54
C GLY A 10 24.38 0.30 28.49
N ASN A 11 24.82 -0.81 27.90
CA ASN A 11 25.70 -0.79 26.72
C ASN A 11 24.84 -0.86 25.46
N PHE A 12 24.73 0.27 24.76
CA PHE A 12 24.02 0.36 23.49
C PHE A 12 24.97 0.07 22.32
N ARG A 13 24.45 -0.59 21.27
CA ARG A 13 25.21 -0.83 20.04
C ARG A 13 25.44 0.50 19.29
N ALA A 14 26.53 0.56 18.53
CA ALA A 14 26.78 1.65 17.61
C ALA A 14 25.65 1.75 16.56
N CYS A 15 25.43 2.95 16.05
CA CYS A 15 24.42 3.20 15.04
C CYS A 15 24.84 2.59 13.70
N GLU A 16 24.11 1.58 13.24
CA GLU A 16 24.32 0.91 11.94
C GLU A 16 23.24 1.28 10.91
N THR A 17 22.41 2.29 11.19
CA THR A 17 21.22 2.60 10.38
C THR A 17 21.54 3.04 8.95
N SER A 18 22.77 3.49 8.70
CA SER A 18 23.27 3.79 7.34
C SER A 18 23.50 2.54 6.50
N GLU A 19 23.75 1.39 7.14
CA GLU A 19 24.06 0.11 6.50
C GLU A 19 22.88 -0.84 6.50
N THR A 20 21.95 -0.70 7.47
CA THR A 20 20.72 -1.50 7.49
C THR A 20 19.71 -0.95 6.48
N PRO A 21 19.41 -1.66 5.38
CA PRO A 21 18.39 -1.21 4.46
C PRO A 21 17.01 -1.22 5.15
N PRO A 22 16.12 -0.28 4.80
CA PRO A 22 14.73 -0.37 5.21
C PRO A 22 14.12 -1.69 4.71
N SER A 23 13.04 -2.14 5.34
CA SER A 23 12.43 -3.47 5.14
C SER A 23 12.10 -3.87 3.69
N THR A 24 12.10 -2.92 2.76
CA THR A 24 11.79 -3.09 1.34
C THR A 24 12.97 -2.85 0.40
N GLY A 25 14.08 -2.30 0.91
CA GLY A 25 15.16 -1.70 0.10
C GLY A 25 16.32 -2.63 -0.27
N ASN A 26 16.31 -3.90 0.13
CA ASN A 26 17.39 -4.83 -0.18
C ASN A 26 17.30 -5.41 -1.60
N CYS A 27 17.11 -4.55 -2.60
CA CYS A 27 17.08 -4.94 -4.00
C CYS A 27 18.16 -4.17 -4.77
N SER A 28 18.95 -4.88 -5.57
CA SER A 28 20.04 -4.30 -6.36
C SER A 28 19.56 -3.34 -7.43
N ASP A 29 18.47 -3.67 -8.15
CA ASP A 29 17.85 -2.81 -9.17
C ASP A 29 16.40 -3.25 -9.49
N LEU A 30 15.53 -2.29 -9.80
CA LEU A 30 14.11 -2.49 -10.15
C LEU A 30 13.94 -3.35 -11.40
N LEU A 31 14.84 -3.22 -12.39
CA LEU A 31 14.79 -4.03 -13.62
C LEU A 31 15.04 -5.51 -13.32
N SER A 32 15.98 -5.78 -12.42
CA SER A 32 16.29 -7.14 -11.97
C SER A 32 15.11 -7.74 -11.21
N LEU A 33 14.52 -6.98 -10.28
CA LEU A 33 13.32 -7.39 -9.55
C LEU A 33 12.15 -7.72 -10.47
N THR A 34 11.85 -6.84 -11.43
CA THR A 34 10.76 -7.03 -12.37
C THR A 34 10.96 -8.30 -13.21
N LYS A 35 12.19 -8.56 -13.67
CA LYS A 35 12.53 -9.78 -14.42
C LYS A 35 12.36 -11.04 -13.57
N GLU A 36 12.78 -11.02 -12.31
CA GLU A 36 12.61 -12.15 -11.40
C GLU A 36 11.13 -12.43 -11.12
N LEU A 37 10.35 -11.39 -10.82
CA LEU A 37 8.90 -11.50 -10.61
C LEU A 37 8.18 -12.02 -11.86
N GLY A 38 8.56 -11.54 -13.05
CA GLY A 38 8.02 -12.03 -14.32
C GLY A 38 8.28 -13.51 -14.55
N LYS A 39 9.48 -14.00 -14.20
CA LYS A 39 9.81 -15.43 -14.26
C LYS A 39 9.02 -16.26 -13.24
N LYS A 40 8.82 -15.72 -12.03
CA LYS A 40 8.10 -16.43 -10.95
C LYS A 40 6.59 -16.46 -11.18
N PHE A 41 6.03 -15.43 -11.79
CA PHE A 41 4.59 -15.28 -12.02
C PHE A 41 4.25 -15.09 -13.51
N PRO A 42 4.55 -16.07 -14.39
CA PRO A 42 4.43 -15.91 -15.85
C PRO A 42 2.98 -15.80 -16.36
N LYS A 43 1.99 -16.12 -15.52
CA LYS A 43 0.55 -16.05 -15.84
C LYS A 43 -0.05 -14.68 -15.56
N LEU A 44 0.70 -13.76 -14.95
CA LEU A 44 0.26 -12.41 -14.64
C LEU A 44 0.69 -11.44 -15.75
N ASN A 45 -0.02 -10.32 -15.86
CA ASN A 45 0.31 -9.30 -16.85
C ASN A 45 1.64 -8.61 -16.47
N GLY A 46 2.55 -8.47 -17.44
CA GLY A 46 3.84 -7.79 -17.23
C GLY A 46 3.68 -6.38 -16.67
N LYS A 47 2.71 -5.61 -17.18
CA LYS A 47 2.45 -4.25 -16.70
C LYS A 47 2.03 -4.20 -15.23
N SER A 48 1.23 -5.17 -14.76
CA SER A 48 0.85 -5.21 -13.33
C SER A 48 2.04 -5.59 -12.44
N ILE A 49 2.93 -6.47 -12.91
CA ILE A 49 4.15 -6.83 -12.19
C ILE A 49 5.05 -5.60 -12.04
N GLU A 50 5.28 -4.87 -13.13
CA GLU A 50 6.06 -3.62 -13.12
C GLU A 50 5.49 -2.59 -12.15
N THR A 51 4.18 -2.34 -12.19
CA THR A 51 3.53 -1.39 -11.29
C THR A 51 3.68 -1.80 -9.82
N ILE A 52 3.47 -3.08 -9.50
CA ILE A 52 3.56 -3.57 -8.11
C ILE A 52 5.03 -3.58 -7.64
N ALA A 53 5.98 -3.95 -8.50
CA ALA A 53 7.41 -3.89 -8.20
C ALA A 53 7.87 -2.45 -7.93
N PHE A 54 7.41 -1.49 -8.75
CA PHE A 54 7.74 -0.07 -8.58
C PHE A 54 7.20 0.50 -7.27
N ARG A 55 5.95 0.16 -6.89
CA ARG A 55 5.32 0.70 -5.68
C ARG A 55 5.83 0.06 -4.39
N TYR A 56 6.08 -1.25 -4.37
CA TYR A 56 6.31 -2.01 -3.13
C TYR A 56 7.69 -2.66 -3.02
N GLY A 57 8.53 -2.58 -4.07
CA GLY A 57 9.84 -3.22 -4.08
C GLY A 57 9.73 -4.72 -3.80
N LEU A 58 10.55 -5.23 -2.89
CA LEU A 58 10.54 -6.66 -2.53
C LEU A 58 9.21 -7.19 -1.98
N GLN A 59 8.36 -6.34 -1.43
CA GLN A 59 7.02 -6.76 -0.97
C GLN A 59 6.10 -7.15 -2.12
N ALA A 60 6.45 -6.80 -3.37
CA ALA A 60 5.77 -7.25 -4.57
C ALA A 60 5.61 -8.78 -4.64
N TYR A 61 6.58 -9.54 -4.14
CA TYR A 61 6.48 -11.00 -4.08
C TYR A 61 5.24 -11.48 -3.31
N GLN A 62 4.95 -10.85 -2.17
CA GLN A 62 3.84 -11.24 -1.30
C GLN A 62 2.49 -10.77 -1.84
N ILE A 63 2.47 -9.63 -2.54
CA ILE A 63 1.28 -9.10 -3.21
C ILE A 63 0.91 -10.00 -4.39
N LEU A 64 1.89 -10.32 -5.23
CA LEU A 64 1.71 -11.09 -6.46
C LEU A 64 1.41 -12.58 -6.21
N GLU A 65 1.94 -13.17 -5.13
CA GLU A 65 1.66 -14.57 -4.77
C GLU A 65 0.17 -14.85 -4.56
N LYS A 66 -0.57 -13.85 -4.07
CA LYS A 66 -2.02 -13.95 -3.83
C LYS A 66 -2.85 -13.28 -4.93
N ASN A 67 -2.22 -12.90 -6.04
CA ASN A 67 -2.86 -12.25 -7.19
C ASN A 67 -3.38 -13.31 -8.18
N PHE A 68 -4.53 -13.04 -8.80
CA PHE A 68 -5.16 -13.90 -9.79
C PHE A 68 -5.22 -13.19 -11.14
N SER A 69 -5.12 -13.93 -12.25
CA SER A 69 -5.10 -13.34 -13.61
C SER A 69 -6.36 -12.51 -13.98
N LYS A 70 -7.45 -12.60 -13.21
CA LYS A 70 -8.68 -11.80 -13.36
C LYS A 70 -8.99 -11.00 -12.09
N GLU A 71 -7.96 -10.52 -11.41
CA GLU A 71 -8.13 -9.72 -10.20
C GLU A 71 -8.89 -8.42 -10.48
N GLU A 72 -9.73 -8.06 -9.51
CA GLU A 72 -10.47 -6.81 -9.51
C GLU A 72 -9.52 -5.63 -9.30
N PHE A 73 -9.79 -4.52 -10.01
CA PHE A 73 -9.05 -3.28 -9.86
C PHE A 73 -10.00 -2.09 -9.65
N TYR A 74 -9.41 -1.01 -9.20
CA TYR A 74 -10.00 0.30 -8.98
C TYR A 74 -9.31 1.31 -9.90
N THR A 75 -10.10 2.21 -10.48
CA THR A 75 -9.55 3.27 -11.33
C THR A 75 -9.38 4.54 -10.52
N LEU A 76 -8.14 5.01 -10.41
CA LEU A 76 -7.80 6.26 -9.74
C LEU A 76 -8.13 7.47 -10.63
N GLN A 77 -8.14 8.69 -10.06
CA GLN A 77 -8.50 9.89 -10.80
C GLN A 77 -7.60 10.17 -12.02
N ASN A 78 -6.34 9.76 -11.98
CA ASN A 78 -5.40 9.84 -13.11
C ASN A 78 -5.52 8.69 -14.12
N GLY A 79 -6.50 7.80 -13.97
CA GLY A 79 -6.69 6.61 -14.82
C GLY A 79 -5.78 5.43 -14.46
N GLU A 80 -4.94 5.55 -13.44
CA GLU A 80 -4.09 4.47 -12.97
C GLU A 80 -4.93 3.36 -12.31
N LYS A 81 -4.47 2.12 -12.46
CA LYS A 81 -5.12 0.96 -11.84
C LYS A 81 -4.51 0.69 -10.47
N PHE A 82 -5.38 0.50 -9.48
CA PHE A 82 -5.03 0.01 -8.16
C PHE A 82 -5.68 -1.35 -7.96
N PHE A 83 -4.92 -2.36 -7.55
CA PHE A 83 -5.38 -3.75 -7.53
C PHE A 83 -5.92 -4.16 -6.15
N GLU A 84 -6.88 -5.09 -6.14
CA GLU A 84 -7.44 -5.65 -4.91
C GLU A 84 -6.38 -6.32 -4.01
N SER A 85 -5.37 -6.95 -4.60
CA SER A 85 -4.23 -7.53 -3.86
C SER A 85 -3.48 -6.49 -3.04
N GLU A 86 -3.37 -5.26 -3.55
CA GLU A 86 -2.76 -4.14 -2.84
C GLU A 86 -3.61 -3.70 -1.65
N VAL A 87 -4.93 -3.58 -1.83
CA VAL A 87 -5.87 -3.24 -0.74
C VAL A 87 -5.72 -4.24 0.41
N ARG A 88 -5.77 -5.53 0.08
CA ARG A 88 -5.61 -6.62 1.04
C ARG A 88 -4.25 -6.57 1.73
N PHE A 89 -3.18 -6.34 0.98
CA PHE A 89 -1.83 -6.30 1.53
C PHE A 89 -1.68 -5.18 2.57
N ILE A 90 -2.12 -3.97 2.22
CA ILE A 90 -2.04 -2.79 3.08
C ILE A 90 -2.94 -2.95 4.31
N ALA A 91 -4.19 -3.41 4.11
CA ALA A 91 -5.14 -3.60 5.21
C ALA A 91 -4.62 -4.54 6.29
N ASN A 92 -3.87 -5.59 5.91
CA ASN A 92 -3.36 -6.59 6.84
C ASN A 92 -2.04 -6.21 7.53
N ARG A 93 -1.34 -5.14 7.10
CA ARG A 93 0.02 -4.84 7.59
C ARG A 93 0.24 -3.44 8.13
N GLU A 94 -0.52 -2.46 7.66
CA GLU A 94 -0.21 -1.04 7.90
C GLU A 94 -1.06 -0.40 9.01
N ASP A 95 -1.67 -1.19 9.90
CA ASP A 95 -2.58 -0.79 11.00
C ASP A 95 -3.58 0.30 10.57
N ILE A 96 -4.38 0.00 9.54
CA ILE A 96 -5.37 0.95 9.01
C ILE A 96 -6.54 1.06 9.98
N ARG A 97 -6.73 2.25 10.57
CA ARG A 97 -7.86 2.54 11.46
C ARG A 97 -8.95 3.33 10.76
N PHE A 98 -8.59 4.24 9.86
CA PHE A 98 -9.52 5.06 9.10
C PHE A 98 -9.26 4.93 7.60
N ALA A 99 -10.30 5.14 6.77
CA ALA A 99 -10.14 5.10 5.32
C ALA A 99 -9.20 6.23 4.84
N THR A 100 -9.16 7.36 5.57
CA THR A 100 -8.22 8.44 5.29
C THR A 100 -6.75 8.03 5.49
N ASP A 101 -6.47 7.09 6.39
CA ASP A 101 -5.11 6.55 6.59
C ASP A 101 -4.67 5.77 5.35
N PHE A 102 -5.58 4.94 4.84
CA PHE A 102 -5.37 4.21 3.60
C PHE A 102 -5.14 5.19 2.44
N PHE A 103 -6.12 6.08 2.18
CA PHE A 103 -6.12 6.95 1.00
C PHE A 103 -4.89 7.88 0.94
N PHE A 104 -4.50 8.47 2.06
CA PHE A 104 -3.54 9.59 2.07
C PHE A 104 -2.16 9.25 2.63
N ARG A 105 -1.98 8.11 3.30
CA ARG A 105 -0.69 7.79 3.97
C ARG A 105 -0.10 6.45 3.59
N ARG A 106 -0.92 5.43 3.28
CA ARG A 106 -0.43 4.05 3.12
C ARG A 106 -0.47 3.52 1.69
N SER A 107 -1.48 3.89 0.90
CA SER A 107 -1.61 3.39 -0.48
C SER A 107 -1.31 4.43 -1.55
N GLY A 108 -1.35 5.73 -1.21
CA GLY A 108 -1.16 6.83 -2.16
C GLY A 108 -2.30 7.01 -3.15
N VAL A 109 -3.38 6.21 -3.07
CA VAL A 109 -4.52 6.28 -4.01
C VAL A 109 -5.23 7.64 -3.99
N GLY A 110 -5.10 8.38 -2.89
CA GLY A 110 -5.72 9.69 -2.76
C GLY A 110 -4.89 10.85 -3.29
N VAL A 111 -3.61 10.63 -3.64
CA VAL A 111 -2.68 11.68 -4.10
C VAL A 111 -3.05 12.23 -5.48
N PRO A 112 -3.43 11.41 -6.48
CA PRO A 112 -3.91 11.91 -7.78
C PRO A 112 -5.22 12.71 -7.70
N GLY A 113 -5.87 12.68 -6.54
CA GLY A 113 -7.13 13.33 -6.24
C GLY A 113 -8.24 12.31 -5.89
N LEU A 114 -9.48 12.79 -5.71
CA LEU A 114 -10.63 11.97 -5.33
C LEU A 114 -11.08 11.11 -6.52
N PRO A 115 -11.01 9.76 -6.43
CA PRO A 115 -11.56 8.89 -7.47
C PRO A 115 -13.07 9.10 -7.61
N GLU A 116 -13.63 8.69 -8.76
CA GLU A 116 -15.08 8.73 -8.97
C GLU A 116 -15.84 8.10 -7.80
N GLU A 117 -17.04 8.60 -7.51
CA GLU A 117 -17.81 8.19 -6.34
C GLU A 117 -18.04 6.67 -6.28
N LYS A 118 -18.27 6.05 -7.44
CA LYS A 118 -18.42 4.60 -7.58
C LYS A 118 -17.14 3.87 -7.17
N GLU A 119 -15.98 4.31 -7.67
CA GLU A 119 -14.67 3.72 -7.37
C GLU A 119 -14.27 3.95 -5.91
N THR A 120 -14.49 5.15 -5.37
CA THR A 120 -14.25 5.48 -3.96
C THR A 120 -15.09 4.57 -3.06
N THR A 121 -16.39 4.43 -3.35
CA THR A 121 -17.28 3.57 -2.56
C THR A 121 -16.86 2.11 -2.63
N LYS A 122 -16.51 1.63 -3.83
CA LYS A 122 -16.05 0.26 -4.07
C LYS A 122 -14.77 -0.04 -3.28
N LEU A 123 -13.80 0.88 -3.32
CA LEU A 123 -12.52 0.76 -2.63
C LEU A 123 -12.68 0.77 -1.11
N VAL A 124 -13.50 1.68 -0.55
CA VAL A 124 -13.77 1.71 0.90
C VAL A 124 -14.51 0.45 1.35
N ARG A 125 -15.42 -0.10 0.55
CA ARG A 125 -16.10 -1.37 0.86
C ARG A 125 -15.16 -2.56 0.85
N SER A 126 -14.22 -2.61 -0.09
CA SER A 126 -13.18 -3.65 -0.10
C SER A 126 -12.29 -3.54 1.13
N LEU A 127 -11.80 -2.33 1.44
CA LEU A 127 -11.01 -2.09 2.65
C LEU A 127 -11.78 -2.52 3.92
N ALA A 128 -13.05 -2.16 4.00
CA ALA A 128 -13.94 -2.53 5.11
C ALA A 128 -14.11 -4.04 5.26
N LYS A 129 -14.12 -4.81 4.16
CA LYS A 129 -14.18 -6.28 4.19
C LYS A 129 -12.97 -6.88 4.91
N TYR A 130 -11.77 -6.35 4.69
CA TYR A 130 -10.56 -6.82 5.36
C TYR A 130 -10.45 -6.35 6.81
N LEU A 131 -10.99 -5.16 7.13
CA LEU A 131 -10.94 -4.58 8.47
C LEU A 131 -12.16 -4.87 9.35
N GLY A 132 -13.14 -5.63 8.83
CA GLY A 132 -14.36 -6.01 9.57
C GLY A 132 -15.28 -4.82 9.90
N TRP A 133 -15.37 -3.81 9.04
CA TRP A 133 -16.23 -2.66 9.30
C TRP A 133 -17.69 -2.94 8.93
N ASN A 134 -18.61 -2.47 9.78
CA ASN A 134 -20.04 -2.53 9.50
C ASN A 134 -20.49 -1.39 8.57
N GLN A 135 -21.73 -1.48 8.08
CA GLN A 135 -22.29 -0.52 7.12
C GLN A 135 -22.31 0.92 7.66
N ASN A 136 -22.63 1.12 8.94
CA ASN A 136 -22.64 2.44 9.56
C ASN A 136 -21.24 3.08 9.56
N ARG A 137 -20.20 2.29 9.82
CA ARG A 137 -18.81 2.75 9.74
C ARG A 137 -18.41 3.05 8.31
N ILE A 138 -18.74 2.18 7.35
CA ILE A 138 -18.46 2.40 5.92
C ILE A 138 -18.99 3.76 5.45
N SER A 139 -20.25 4.08 5.77
CA SER A 139 -20.84 5.37 5.39
C SER A 139 -20.12 6.57 6.01
N LYS A 140 -19.69 6.46 7.29
CA LYS A 140 -18.91 7.51 7.95
C LYS A 140 -17.54 7.71 7.30
N GLU A 141 -16.85 6.61 7.00
CA GLU A 141 -15.51 6.63 6.40
C GLU A 141 -15.53 7.21 4.97
N ILE A 142 -16.52 6.85 4.15
CA ILE A 142 -16.70 7.45 2.82
C ILE A 142 -16.89 8.96 2.93
N LYS A 143 -17.72 9.42 3.88
CA LYS A 143 -17.92 10.86 4.11
C LYS A 143 -16.61 11.55 4.55
N ALA A 144 -15.86 10.92 5.46
CA ALA A 144 -14.59 11.45 5.95
C ALA A 144 -13.53 11.59 4.84
N VAL A 145 -13.45 10.61 3.93
CA VAL A 145 -12.57 10.70 2.75
C VAL A 145 -12.98 11.85 1.86
N LYS A 146 -14.26 11.97 1.50
CA LYS A 146 -14.76 13.06 0.64
C LYS A 146 -14.54 14.44 1.26
N GLU A 147 -14.76 14.58 2.57
CA GLU A 147 -14.58 15.85 3.27
C GLU A 147 -13.13 16.32 3.22
N ARG A 148 -12.16 15.40 3.24
CA ARG A 148 -10.73 15.75 3.19
C ARG A 148 -10.28 16.34 1.85
N TYR A 149 -11.07 16.19 0.78
CA TYR A 149 -10.82 16.84 -0.51
C TYR A 149 -11.52 18.18 -0.66
N ARG A 150 -12.40 18.56 0.27
CA ARG A 150 -12.98 19.89 0.28
C ARG A 150 -11.91 20.86 0.74
N ILE A 151 -11.37 21.61 -0.21
CA ILE A 151 -10.57 22.80 0.08
C ILE A 151 -11.57 23.88 0.49
N TYR A 152 -11.39 24.44 1.68
CA TYR A 152 -12.08 25.64 2.13
C TYR A 152 -11.39 26.88 1.58
#